data_AF-A0A1I2IH09-F1
#
_entry.id   AF-A0A1I2IH09-F1
#
_cell.length_a   1.000
_cell.length_b   1.000
_cell.length_c   1.000
_cell.angle_alpha   90.00
_cell.angle_beta   90.00
_cell.angle_gamma   90.00
#
_symmetry.space_group_name_H-M   'P 1'
#
loop_
_entity.id
_entity.type
_entity.pdbx_description
1 polymer ?
#
loop_
_entity_poly.entity_id
_entity_poly.type
_entity_poly.pdbx_seq_one_letter_code
_entity_poly.pdbx_strand_id
1 'polypeptide(L)'
;MDNLDPYNFLFQLPLYSKIKITSDNKDAFVDLTNFKGDLDAYNPTLKEKTTYKVVQYPASGHFGSFEFHSWSRHGGYVLECKRTSERIMIYVFWNFEESTFQKIGQYPSIADLHISKIKTYNKVLNKEQLKEFTRAIGLAANGVGIGSFVYLRRIFENLIEEAYQKAKSDHPSLTEEDYHKLRMAEKIDFLKSYLPVFLSENKSLYSILSIGLHSLTEDDCLQHFEIVKVGIELILDEKVEKQQKEAKIEEAKKKLAELNNTLSKKS
;
A
#
# COMPACT_ATOMS: atom_id res chain seq x y z
N MET A 1 -17.11 -11.31 2.96
CA MET A 1 -16.72 -11.63 1.56
C MET A 1 -16.39 -13.11 1.52
N ASP A 2 -16.75 -13.80 0.44
CA ASP A 2 -16.39 -15.22 0.29
C ASP A 2 -14.88 -15.30 0.03
N ASN A 3 -14.13 -15.92 0.97
CA ASN A 3 -12.67 -16.06 0.88
C ASN A 3 -12.25 -17.04 -0.22
N LEU A 4 -13.18 -17.85 -0.74
CA LEU A 4 -12.95 -18.80 -1.84
C LEU A 4 -13.35 -18.24 -3.20
N ASP A 5 -13.92 -17.04 -3.28
CA ASP A 5 -14.09 -16.35 -4.55
C ASP A 5 -12.71 -16.12 -5.22
N PRO A 6 -12.54 -16.42 -6.52
CA PRO A 6 -11.26 -16.29 -7.21
C PRO A 6 -10.61 -14.91 -7.09
N TYR A 7 -11.39 -13.83 -7.19
CA TYR A 7 -10.85 -12.49 -7.08
C TYR A 7 -10.36 -12.21 -5.66
N ASN A 8 -11.20 -12.50 -4.67
CA ASN A 8 -10.85 -12.28 -3.27
C ASN A 8 -9.63 -13.12 -2.87
N PHE A 9 -9.60 -14.41 -3.20
CA PHE A 9 -8.50 -15.30 -2.85
C PHE A 9 -7.16 -14.86 -3.49
N LEU A 10 -7.18 -14.55 -4.79
CA LEU A 10 -5.96 -14.27 -5.55
C LEU A 10 -5.42 -12.86 -5.25
N PHE A 11 -6.28 -11.86 -5.11
CA PHE A 11 -5.86 -10.45 -5.02
C PHE A 11 -6.02 -9.81 -3.64
N GLN A 12 -6.91 -10.29 -2.78
CA GLN A 12 -7.22 -9.62 -1.50
C GLN A 12 -6.77 -10.40 -0.27
N LEU A 13 -6.89 -11.73 -0.30
CA LEU A 13 -6.59 -12.55 0.86
C LEU A 13 -5.10 -12.47 1.21
N PRO A 14 -4.72 -12.19 2.46
CA PRO A 14 -3.31 -12.18 2.87
C PRO A 14 -2.61 -13.54 2.70
N LEU A 15 -1.28 -13.52 2.73
CA LEU A 15 -0.51 -14.75 2.85
C LEU A 15 -0.80 -15.41 4.21
N TYR A 16 -0.82 -16.74 4.22
CA TYR A 16 -1.01 -17.60 5.39
C TYR A 16 -2.39 -17.53 6.07
N SER A 17 -3.37 -16.85 5.47
CA SER A 17 -4.76 -16.92 5.90
C SER A 17 -5.31 -18.34 5.67
N LYS A 18 -5.57 -19.06 6.77
CA LYS A 18 -6.14 -20.42 6.74
C LYS A 18 -7.64 -20.38 6.49
N ILE A 19 -8.07 -21.01 5.40
CA ILE A 19 -9.49 -21.26 5.10
C ILE A 19 -9.81 -22.71 5.45
N LYS A 20 -10.74 -22.94 6.38
CA LYS A 20 -11.25 -24.28 6.68
C LYS A 20 -12.22 -24.71 5.58
N ILE A 21 -11.99 -25.88 5.00
CA ILE A 21 -12.91 -26.46 4.01
C ILE A 21 -13.83 -27.45 4.72
N THR A 22 -15.12 -27.25 4.52
CA THR A 22 -16.23 -28.03 5.09
C THR A 22 -17.13 -28.52 3.96
N SER A 23 -18.19 -29.26 4.28
CA SER A 23 -19.23 -29.59 3.32
C SER A 23 -19.82 -28.36 2.63
N ASP A 24 -19.94 -27.26 3.36
CA ASP A 24 -20.76 -26.11 2.98
C ASP A 24 -20.05 -25.21 1.96
N ASN A 25 -18.71 -25.23 1.95
CA ASN A 25 -17.89 -24.42 1.04
C ASN A 25 -17.06 -25.27 0.07
N LYS A 26 -17.32 -26.58 0.01
CA LYS A 26 -16.61 -27.53 -0.84
C LYS A 26 -16.74 -27.16 -2.31
N ASP A 27 -17.92 -26.75 -2.75
CA ASP A 27 -18.17 -26.40 -4.15
C ASP A 27 -17.37 -25.15 -4.54
N ALA A 28 -17.40 -24.09 -3.72
CA ALA A 28 -16.58 -22.89 -3.93
C ALA A 28 -15.07 -23.21 -3.95
N PHE A 29 -14.61 -24.14 -3.11
CA PHE A 29 -13.23 -24.61 -3.12
C PHE A 29 -12.88 -25.35 -4.43
N VAL A 30 -13.77 -26.21 -4.91
CA VAL A 30 -13.61 -26.92 -6.20
C VAL A 30 -13.61 -25.91 -7.36
N ASP A 31 -14.48 -24.92 -7.34
CA ASP A 31 -14.54 -23.86 -8.35
C ASP A 31 -13.26 -23.04 -8.38
N LEU A 32 -12.78 -22.59 -7.22
CA LEU A 32 -11.52 -21.86 -7.09
C LEU A 32 -10.33 -22.69 -7.61
N THR A 33 -10.22 -23.94 -7.14
CA THR A 33 -9.12 -24.85 -7.50
C THR A 33 -9.17 -25.36 -8.94
N ASN A 34 -10.28 -25.16 -9.66
CA ASN A 34 -10.38 -25.41 -11.11
C ASN A 34 -10.52 -24.11 -11.93
N PHE A 35 -10.45 -22.94 -11.28
CA PHE A 35 -10.65 -21.66 -11.93
C PHE A 35 -9.61 -21.42 -13.03
N LYS A 36 -10.12 -21.18 -14.23
CA LYS A 36 -9.36 -20.78 -15.41
C LYS A 36 -10.19 -19.74 -16.16
N GLY A 37 -9.72 -18.51 -16.15
CA GLY A 37 -10.47 -17.39 -16.71
C GLY A 37 -9.72 -16.09 -16.61
N ASP A 38 -10.45 -15.01 -16.81
CA ASP A 38 -9.94 -13.66 -16.73
C ASP A 38 -10.47 -12.98 -15.46
N LEU A 39 -9.62 -12.21 -14.79
CA LEU A 39 -9.99 -11.38 -13.65
C LEU A 39 -9.46 -9.97 -13.85
N ASP A 40 -10.31 -8.97 -13.61
CA ASP A 40 -9.91 -7.58 -13.63
C ASP A 40 -9.39 -7.17 -12.25
N ALA A 41 -8.14 -6.73 -12.20
CA ALA A 41 -7.50 -6.27 -10.97
C ALA A 41 -6.58 -5.07 -11.25
N TYR A 42 -6.22 -4.35 -10.20
CA TYR A 42 -5.27 -3.25 -10.32
C TYR A 42 -3.88 -3.79 -10.70
N ASN A 43 -3.24 -3.18 -11.70
CA ASN A 43 -1.85 -3.44 -12.04
C ASN A 43 -0.97 -2.28 -11.54
N PRO A 44 -0.05 -2.54 -10.60
CA PRO A 44 0.82 -1.51 -10.03
C PRO A 44 1.79 -0.86 -11.02
N THR A 45 2.21 -1.57 -12.07
CA THR A 45 3.09 -1.05 -13.12
C THR A 45 2.35 -0.06 -14.01
N LEU A 46 1.15 -0.42 -14.46
CA LEU A 46 0.29 0.41 -15.30
C LEU A 46 -0.43 1.52 -14.52
N LYS A 47 -0.56 1.36 -13.20
CA LYS A 47 -1.30 2.25 -12.30
C LYS A 47 -2.80 2.37 -12.63
N GLU A 48 -3.39 1.31 -13.15
CA GLU A 48 -4.80 1.25 -13.54
C GLU A 48 -5.34 -0.18 -13.41
N LYS A 49 -6.66 -0.35 -13.52
CA LYS A 49 -7.27 -1.68 -13.63
C LYS A 49 -6.93 -2.30 -14.98
N THR A 50 -6.57 -3.57 -14.97
CA THR A 50 -6.30 -4.37 -16.16
C THR A 50 -6.82 -5.79 -15.97
N THR A 51 -6.88 -6.53 -17.06
CA THR A 51 -7.29 -7.94 -17.06
C THR A 51 -6.07 -8.85 -16.94
N TYR A 52 -6.13 -9.77 -15.97
CA TYR A 52 -5.21 -10.87 -15.80
C TYR A 52 -5.85 -12.17 -16.28
N LYS A 53 -5.13 -12.90 -17.12
CA LYS A 53 -5.46 -14.29 -17.44
C LYS A 53 -4.92 -15.18 -16.33
N VAL A 54 -5.77 -16.02 -15.75
CA VAL A 54 -5.43 -16.93 -14.66
C VAL A 54 -5.20 -18.34 -15.21
N VAL A 55 -4.03 -18.90 -14.90
CA VAL A 55 -3.63 -20.27 -15.28
C VAL A 55 -3.06 -20.99 -14.07
N GLN A 56 -3.45 -22.23 -13.82
CA GLN A 56 -2.92 -23.00 -12.69
C GLN A 56 -1.54 -23.58 -12.96
N TYR A 57 -0.75 -23.75 -11.89
CA TYR A 57 0.59 -24.32 -11.92
C TYR A 57 0.81 -25.36 -10.80
N PRO A 58 1.43 -26.52 -11.09
CA PRO A 58 1.78 -27.02 -12.42
C PRO A 58 0.51 -27.35 -13.23
N ALA A 59 0.56 -27.11 -14.55
CA ALA A 59 -0.58 -27.29 -15.46
C ALA A 59 -1.10 -28.74 -15.56
N SER A 60 -0.42 -29.70 -14.93
CA SER A 60 -0.71 -31.13 -14.92
C SER A 60 -1.37 -31.64 -13.62
N GLY A 61 -1.56 -30.80 -12.61
CA GLY A 61 -2.27 -31.18 -11.40
C GLY A 61 -3.76 -30.93 -11.54
N HIS A 62 -4.53 -31.86 -12.10
CA HIS A 62 -5.98 -31.84 -11.95
C HIS A 62 -6.35 -31.87 -10.45
N PHE A 63 -6.68 -30.72 -9.86
CA PHE A 63 -7.37 -30.71 -8.56
C PHE A 63 -8.71 -31.45 -8.68
N GLY A 64 -9.33 -31.42 -9.88
CA GLY A 64 -10.61 -32.06 -10.18
C GLY A 64 -10.61 -33.57 -10.49
N SER A 65 -9.47 -34.28 -10.51
CA SER A 65 -9.47 -35.73 -10.79
C SER A 65 -8.47 -36.50 -9.94
N PHE A 66 -8.60 -36.51 -8.61
CA PHE A 66 -7.75 -37.35 -7.77
C PHE A 66 -8.51 -37.89 -6.55
N GLU A 67 -8.50 -39.21 -6.40
CA GLU A 67 -8.82 -39.87 -5.14
C GLU A 67 -8.02 -39.24 -4.00
N PHE A 68 -8.75 -38.86 -2.94
CA PHE A 68 -8.31 -38.16 -1.75
C PHE A 68 -7.30 -38.99 -0.93
N HIS A 69 -6.06 -39.11 -1.40
CA HIS A 69 -4.99 -39.75 -0.63
C HIS A 69 -4.26 -38.73 0.24
N SER A 70 -4.12 -39.11 1.52
CA SER A 70 -3.58 -38.54 2.76
C SER A 70 -2.37 -37.58 2.78
N TRP A 71 -1.92 -37.01 1.66
CA TRP A 71 -0.73 -36.16 1.63
C TRP A 71 -1.10 -34.69 1.35
N SER A 72 -0.56 -33.77 2.16
CA SER A 72 -0.69 -32.33 1.94
C SER A 72 -0.09 -31.93 0.59
N ARG A 73 -0.80 -31.07 -0.16
CA ARG A 73 -0.45 -30.71 -1.55
C ARG A 73 -0.02 -29.26 -1.68
N HIS A 74 0.93 -29.02 -2.58
CA HIS A 74 1.36 -27.69 -2.99
C HIS A 74 0.92 -27.45 -4.44
N GLY A 75 0.51 -26.22 -4.74
CA GLY A 75 0.13 -25.81 -6.09
C GLY A 75 0.26 -24.30 -6.25
N GLY A 76 -0.34 -23.75 -7.30
CA GLY A 76 -0.30 -22.32 -7.51
C GLY A 76 -1.10 -21.82 -8.71
N TYR A 77 -1.09 -20.51 -8.87
CA TYR A 77 -1.69 -19.79 -9.98
C TYR A 77 -0.64 -18.88 -10.62
N VAL A 78 -0.73 -18.70 -11.92
CA VAL A 78 -0.03 -17.70 -12.71
C VAL A 78 -1.07 -16.72 -13.22
N LEU A 79 -0.94 -15.47 -12.81
CA LEU A 79 -1.72 -14.34 -13.28
C LEU A 79 -0.89 -13.61 -14.33
N GLU A 80 -1.29 -13.70 -15.59
CA GLU A 80 -0.60 -13.03 -16.69
C GLU A 80 -1.39 -11.80 -17.12
N CYS A 81 -0.81 -10.61 -16.95
CA CYS A 81 -1.43 -9.37 -17.39
C CYS A 81 -1.53 -9.37 -18.93
N LYS A 82 -2.74 -9.25 -19.46
CA LYS A 82 -2.96 -9.29 -20.93
C LYS A 82 -2.32 -8.13 -21.69
N ARG A 83 -2.03 -7.02 -21.00
CA ARG A 83 -1.48 -5.79 -21.60
C ARG A 83 0.05 -5.76 -21.58
N THR A 84 0.67 -6.21 -20.50
CA THR A 84 2.12 -6.11 -20.28
C THR A 84 2.84 -7.45 -20.37
N SER A 85 2.12 -8.57 -20.38
CA SER A 85 2.66 -9.93 -20.21
C SER A 85 3.42 -10.16 -18.89
N GLU A 86 3.30 -9.23 -17.92
CA GLU A 86 3.82 -9.43 -16.57
C GLU A 86 3.11 -10.59 -15.89
N ARG A 87 3.88 -11.37 -15.11
CA ARG A 87 3.37 -12.56 -14.44
C ARG A 87 3.47 -12.44 -12.93
N ILE A 88 2.37 -12.74 -12.25
CA ILE A 88 2.33 -12.92 -10.80
C ILE A 88 2.10 -14.41 -10.53
N MET A 89 3.06 -15.05 -9.87
CA MET A 89 2.97 -16.40 -9.38
C MET A 89 2.43 -16.38 -7.96
N ILE A 90 1.39 -17.17 -7.70
CA ILE A 90 0.80 -17.39 -6.39
C ILE A 90 1.03 -18.85 -6.02
N TYR A 91 1.49 -19.11 -4.80
CA TYR A 91 1.71 -20.45 -4.27
C TYR A 91 0.67 -20.75 -3.20
N VAL A 92 0.11 -21.96 -3.22
CA VAL A 92 -0.92 -22.40 -2.29
C VAL A 92 -0.55 -23.72 -1.64
N PHE A 93 -1.08 -23.93 -0.43
CA PHE A 93 -0.96 -25.17 0.32
C PHE A 93 -2.33 -25.67 0.74
N TRP A 94 -2.56 -26.96 0.53
CA TRP A 94 -3.71 -27.69 1.00
C TRP A 94 -3.27 -28.71 2.05
N ASN A 95 -3.69 -28.51 3.29
CA ASN A 95 -3.49 -29.45 4.38
C ASN A 95 -4.73 -30.36 4.49
N PHE A 96 -4.57 -31.63 4.17
CA PHE A 96 -5.67 -32.59 4.20
C PHE A 96 -6.13 -32.93 5.63
N GLU A 97 -5.18 -33.13 6.55
CA GLU A 97 -5.45 -33.49 7.95
C GLU A 97 -6.24 -32.39 8.66
N GLU A 98 -5.81 -31.14 8.50
CA GLU A 98 -6.52 -29.99 9.06
C GLU A 98 -7.68 -29.54 8.18
N SER A 99 -7.84 -30.08 6.96
CA SER A 99 -8.79 -29.58 5.95
C SER A 99 -8.68 -28.06 5.77
N THR A 100 -7.44 -27.53 5.66
CA THR A 100 -7.18 -26.10 5.52
C THR A 100 -6.50 -25.76 4.19
N PHE A 101 -6.98 -24.71 3.54
CA PHE A 101 -6.42 -24.15 2.32
C PHE A 101 -5.87 -22.75 2.58
N GLN A 102 -4.69 -22.45 2.05
CA GLN A 102 -4.07 -21.15 2.27
C GLN A 102 -3.12 -20.77 1.13
N LYS A 103 -2.97 -19.46 0.92
CA LYS A 103 -1.90 -18.89 0.10
C LYS A 103 -0.60 -18.88 0.91
N ILE A 104 0.47 -19.49 0.43
CA ILE A 104 1.76 -19.60 1.14
C ILE A 104 2.88 -18.75 0.53
N GLY A 105 2.63 -18.14 -0.62
CA GLY A 105 3.62 -17.27 -1.25
C GLY A 105 3.09 -16.55 -2.48
N GLN A 106 3.83 -15.52 -2.89
CA GLN A 106 3.57 -14.79 -4.12
C GLN A 106 4.89 -14.21 -4.67
N TYR A 107 5.08 -14.25 -6.00
CA TYR A 107 6.16 -13.57 -6.70
C TYR A 107 5.65 -12.84 -7.95
N PRO A 108 5.99 -11.56 -8.17
CA PRO A 108 6.68 -10.68 -7.25
C PRO A 108 5.87 -10.48 -5.95
N SER A 109 6.54 -10.15 -4.85
CA SER A 109 5.84 -9.90 -3.59
C SER A 109 4.91 -8.69 -3.72
N ILE A 110 3.91 -8.57 -2.85
CA ILE A 110 3.06 -7.38 -2.81
C ILE A 110 3.90 -6.11 -2.61
N ALA A 111 4.95 -6.18 -1.79
CA ALA A 111 5.88 -5.07 -1.63
C ALA A 111 6.59 -4.72 -2.96
N ASP A 112 7.09 -5.73 -3.69
CA ASP A 112 7.78 -5.54 -4.98
C ASP A 112 6.87 -4.91 -6.05
N LEU A 113 5.61 -5.34 -6.08
CA LEU A 113 4.56 -4.76 -6.89
C LEU A 113 4.36 -3.26 -6.60
N HIS A 114 4.45 -2.86 -5.33
CA HIS A 114 4.32 -1.46 -4.93
C HIS A 114 5.61 -0.62 -5.10
N ILE A 115 6.77 -1.22 -5.40
CA ILE A 115 8.05 -0.49 -5.51
C ILE A 115 7.98 0.65 -6.53
N SER A 116 7.29 0.46 -7.67
CA SER A 116 7.18 1.52 -8.71
C SER A 116 6.46 2.76 -8.19
N LYS A 117 5.40 2.57 -7.40
CA LYS A 117 4.63 3.64 -6.76
C LYS A 117 5.40 4.24 -5.59
N ILE A 118 6.02 3.43 -4.73
CA ILE A 118 6.82 3.94 -3.60
C ILE A 118 8.01 4.78 -4.11
N LYS A 119 8.62 4.40 -5.24
CA LYS A 119 9.72 5.16 -5.86
C LYS A 119 9.32 6.58 -6.28
N THR A 120 8.04 6.88 -6.54
CA THR A 120 7.63 8.27 -6.84
C THR A 120 7.77 9.18 -5.61
N TYR A 121 7.70 8.60 -4.42
CA TYR A 121 7.85 9.31 -3.15
C TYR A 121 9.30 9.53 -2.72
N ASN A 122 10.29 9.04 -3.46
CA ASN A 122 11.72 9.27 -3.18
C ASN A 122 12.12 10.75 -3.12
N LYS A 123 11.31 11.64 -3.71
CA LYS A 123 11.55 13.09 -3.69
C LYS A 123 11.08 13.76 -2.40
N VAL A 124 10.09 13.16 -1.72
CA VAL A 124 9.39 13.77 -0.58
C VAL A 124 9.56 13.00 0.72
N LEU A 125 10.02 11.74 0.63
CA LEU A 125 10.36 10.87 1.76
C LEU A 125 11.85 10.56 1.75
N ASN A 126 12.45 10.52 2.93
CA ASN A 126 13.80 10.05 3.13
C ASN A 126 13.87 8.51 3.04
N LYS A 127 15.10 7.95 3.00
CA LYS A 127 15.32 6.50 2.85
C LYS A 127 14.70 5.66 3.95
N GLU A 128 14.61 6.19 5.18
CA GLU A 128 14.02 5.49 6.30
C GLU A 128 12.50 5.44 6.18
N GLN A 129 11.86 6.58 5.91
CA GLN A 129 10.41 6.67 5.70
C GLN A 129 9.94 5.76 4.54
N LEU A 130 10.71 5.65 3.47
CA LEU A 130 10.41 4.72 2.37
C LEU A 130 10.48 3.26 2.82
N LYS A 131 11.45 2.90 3.67
CA LYS A 131 11.53 1.56 4.27
C LYS A 131 10.36 1.32 5.20
N GLU A 132 9.96 2.30 6.00
CA GLU A 132 8.78 2.20 6.86
C GLU A 132 7.52 1.97 6.02
N PHE A 133 7.37 2.70 4.91
CA PHE A 133 6.20 2.54 4.05
C PHE A 133 6.16 1.18 3.37
N THR A 134 7.30 0.72 2.88
CA THR A 134 7.45 -0.62 2.29
C THR A 134 7.18 -1.71 3.33
N ARG A 135 7.66 -1.54 4.57
CA ARG A 135 7.39 -2.46 5.68
C ARG A 135 5.92 -2.49 6.06
N ALA A 136 5.24 -1.34 6.10
CA ALA A 136 3.80 -1.29 6.36
C ALA A 136 3.03 -2.17 5.37
N ILE A 137 3.30 -1.98 4.07
CA ILE A 137 2.69 -2.74 2.98
C ILE A 137 3.04 -4.23 3.09
N GLY A 138 4.30 -4.54 3.34
CA GLY A 138 4.76 -5.92 3.51
C GLY A 138 4.10 -6.63 4.70
N LEU A 139 3.92 -5.93 5.83
CA LEU A 139 3.28 -6.50 7.02
C LEU A 139 1.80 -6.76 6.78
N ALA A 140 1.07 -5.81 6.22
CA ALA A 140 -0.33 -6.00 5.87
C ALA A 140 -0.52 -7.17 4.89
N ALA A 141 0.36 -7.27 3.89
CA ALA A 141 0.38 -8.39 2.93
C ALA A 141 0.60 -9.78 3.58
N ASN A 142 1.29 -9.82 4.72
CA ASN A 142 1.54 -11.02 5.49
C ASN A 142 0.56 -11.20 6.67
N GLY A 143 -0.55 -10.46 6.68
CA GLY A 143 -1.58 -10.59 7.71
C GLY A 143 -1.23 -9.97 9.06
N VAL A 144 -0.24 -9.06 9.10
CA VAL A 144 0.15 -8.31 10.30
C VAL A 144 -0.38 -6.88 10.20
N GLY A 145 -1.64 -6.69 10.61
CA GLY A 145 -2.38 -5.44 10.58
C GLY A 145 -1.87 -4.39 11.58
N ILE A 146 -1.78 -4.72 12.87
CA ILE A 146 -1.34 -3.77 13.91
C ILE A 146 0.08 -3.28 13.61
N GLY A 147 0.97 -4.23 13.25
CA GLY A 147 2.33 -3.91 12.83
C GLY A 147 2.37 -2.96 11.63
N SER A 148 1.49 -3.15 10.64
CA SER A 148 1.41 -2.25 9.48
C SER A 148 1.02 -0.81 9.88
N PHE A 149 0.08 -0.65 10.81
CA PHE A 149 -0.37 0.64 11.33
C PHE A 149 0.70 1.37 12.13
N VAL A 150 1.55 0.66 12.87
CA VAL A 150 2.72 1.26 13.55
C VAL A 150 3.59 2.02 12.54
N TYR A 151 3.89 1.41 11.39
CA TYR A 151 4.72 2.05 10.38
C TYR A 151 4.00 3.20 9.65
N LEU A 152 2.70 3.07 9.34
CA LEU A 152 1.93 4.18 8.76
C LEU A 152 1.85 5.37 9.72
N ARG A 153 1.70 5.13 11.02
CA ARG A 153 1.71 6.16 12.06
C ARG A 153 3.05 6.89 12.12
N ARG A 154 4.18 6.18 12.06
CA ARG A 154 5.51 6.81 12.06
C ARG A 154 5.71 7.72 10.85
N ILE A 155 5.27 7.30 9.67
CA ILE A 155 5.31 8.14 8.46
C ILE A 155 4.47 9.40 8.69
N PHE A 156 3.26 9.26 9.22
CA PHE A 156 2.39 10.39 9.52
C PHE A 156 3.04 11.35 10.52
N GLU A 157 3.54 10.85 11.65
CA GLU A 157 4.18 11.68 12.69
C GLU A 157 5.42 12.40 12.16
N ASN A 158 6.22 11.73 11.33
CA ASN A 158 7.38 12.35 10.67
C ASN A 158 6.96 13.47 9.70
N LEU A 159 5.83 13.34 8.99
CA LEU A 159 5.32 14.41 8.12
C LEU A 159 4.92 15.66 8.90
N ILE A 160 4.33 15.48 10.09
CA ILE A 160 4.01 16.58 11.00
C ILE A 160 5.28 17.24 11.53
N GLU A 161 6.25 16.43 11.95
CA GLU A 161 7.52 16.93 12.47
C GLU A 161 8.30 17.71 11.41
N GLU A 162 8.35 17.24 10.17
CA GLU A 162 8.96 17.99 9.06
C GLU A 162 8.26 19.33 8.80
N ALA A 163 6.93 19.39 8.91
CA ALA A 163 6.19 20.64 8.78
C ALA A 163 6.50 21.60 9.93
N TYR A 164 6.66 21.08 11.15
CA TYR A 164 7.09 21.86 12.30
C TYR A 164 8.50 22.45 12.11
N GLN A 165 9.46 21.65 11.66
CA GLN A 165 10.83 22.12 11.41
C GLN A 165 10.86 23.24 10.34
N LYS A 166 10.00 23.16 9.31
CA LYS A 166 9.83 24.26 8.34
C LYS A 166 9.23 25.51 8.98
N ALA A 167 8.15 25.37 9.76
CA ALA A 167 7.52 26.49 10.44
C ALA A 167 8.49 27.20 11.39
N LYS A 168 9.31 26.44 12.12
CA LYS A 168 10.36 26.96 13.01
C LYS A 168 11.45 27.71 12.24
N SER A 169 11.83 27.22 11.06
CA SER A 169 12.80 27.91 10.19
C SER A 169 12.28 29.25 9.69
N ASP A 170 10.98 29.36 9.38
CA ASP A 170 10.37 30.61 8.92
C ASP A 170 10.08 31.58 10.09
N HIS A 171 9.82 31.05 11.28
CA HIS A 171 9.46 31.80 12.47
C HIS A 171 10.25 31.35 13.72
N PRO A 172 11.49 31.84 13.90
CA PRO A 172 12.38 31.41 15.00
C PRO A 172 11.87 31.72 16.41
N SER A 173 10.85 32.58 16.55
CA SER A 173 10.21 32.92 17.82
C SER A 173 9.26 31.84 18.34
N LEU A 174 9.12 30.72 17.62
CA LEU A 174 8.35 29.56 18.06
C LEU A 174 9.02 28.86 19.26
N THR A 175 8.39 28.92 20.42
CA THR A 175 8.81 28.22 21.64
C THR A 175 8.53 26.73 21.51
N GLU A 176 9.59 25.91 21.47
CA GLU A 176 9.48 24.45 21.33
C GLU A 176 8.64 23.82 22.45
N GLU A 177 8.71 24.37 23.65
CA GLU A 177 7.97 23.89 24.82
C GLU A 177 6.45 23.97 24.66
N ASP A 178 5.94 24.93 23.90
CA ASP A 178 4.50 25.08 23.68
C ASP A 178 4.00 24.11 22.63
N TYR A 179 4.79 23.89 21.57
CA TYR A 179 4.44 22.94 20.50
C TYR A 179 4.40 21.49 21.00
N HIS A 180 5.38 21.05 21.79
CA HIS A 180 5.42 19.66 22.26
C HIS A 180 4.28 19.30 23.22
N LYS A 181 3.69 20.29 23.90
CA LYS A 181 2.51 20.12 24.78
C LYS A 181 1.21 19.95 24.01
N LEU A 182 1.15 20.37 22.74
CA LEU A 182 -0.05 20.26 21.91
C LEU A 182 -0.37 18.79 21.60
N ARG A 183 -1.67 18.46 21.62
CA ARG A 183 -2.20 17.21 21.09
C ARG A 183 -2.06 17.19 19.57
N MET A 184 -2.08 16.01 18.97
CA MET A 184 -1.85 15.88 17.51
C MET A 184 -2.83 16.71 16.66
N ALA A 185 -4.11 16.74 17.03
CA ALA A 185 -5.09 17.56 16.31
C ALA A 185 -4.75 19.06 16.36
N GLU A 186 -4.28 19.54 17.51
CA GLU A 186 -3.86 20.93 17.72
C GLU A 186 -2.57 21.23 16.97
N LYS A 187 -1.63 20.27 16.89
CA LYS A 187 -0.43 20.39 16.05
C LYS A 187 -0.78 20.53 14.57
N ILE A 188 -1.75 19.77 14.08
CA ILE A 188 -2.20 19.86 12.68
C ILE A 188 -2.83 21.24 12.41
N ASP A 189 -3.66 21.76 13.32
CA ASP A 189 -4.21 23.11 13.19
C ASP A 189 -3.13 24.19 13.18
N PHE A 190 -2.17 24.07 14.11
CA PHE A 190 -1.06 24.98 14.23
C PHE A 190 -0.20 25.01 12.95
N LEU A 191 -0.01 23.85 12.30
CA LEU A 191 0.83 23.69 11.11
C LEU A 191 0.04 23.71 9.79
N LYS A 192 -1.21 24.15 9.79
CA LYS A 192 -2.11 24.03 8.63
C LYS A 192 -1.56 24.63 7.34
N SER A 193 -0.81 25.73 7.41
CA SER A 193 -0.16 26.37 6.25
C SER A 193 1.04 25.59 5.68
N TYR A 194 1.64 24.72 6.49
CA TYR A 194 2.83 23.94 6.16
C TYR A 194 2.50 22.51 5.72
N LEU A 195 1.30 22.04 6.04
CA LEU A 195 0.84 20.68 5.75
C LEU A 195 0.07 20.59 4.43
N PRO A 196 0.02 19.39 3.82
CA PRO A 196 -0.92 19.09 2.74
C PRO A 196 -2.38 19.37 3.17
N VAL A 197 -3.19 19.86 2.23
CA VAL A 197 -4.60 20.24 2.44
C VAL A 197 -5.38 19.04 2.93
N PHE A 198 -5.26 17.89 2.26
CA PHE A 198 -5.94 16.66 2.66
C PHE A 198 -5.63 16.26 4.10
N LEU A 199 -4.37 16.36 4.55
CA LEU A 199 -4.00 16.06 5.94
C LEU A 199 -4.69 17.02 6.91
N SER A 200 -4.65 18.32 6.60
CA SER A 200 -5.20 19.36 7.49
C SER A 200 -6.72 19.24 7.68
N GLU A 201 -7.43 18.77 6.66
CA GLU A 201 -8.88 18.55 6.68
C GLU A 201 -9.26 17.21 7.30
N ASN A 202 -8.39 16.19 7.21
CA ASN A 202 -8.66 14.82 7.63
C ASN A 202 -7.85 14.41 8.87
N LYS A 203 -7.95 15.18 9.96
CA LYS A 203 -7.27 14.90 11.25
C LYS A 203 -7.65 13.54 11.85
N SER A 204 -8.82 13.03 11.50
CA SER A 204 -9.31 11.71 11.93
C SER A 204 -8.40 10.57 11.46
N LEU A 205 -7.61 10.76 10.40
CA LEU A 205 -6.63 9.76 9.94
C LEU A 205 -5.64 9.39 11.07
N TYR A 206 -5.18 10.38 11.84
CA TYR A 206 -4.32 10.12 12.99
C TYR A 206 -5.07 9.38 14.10
N SER A 207 -6.31 9.76 14.38
CA SER A 207 -7.14 9.08 15.38
C SER A 207 -7.32 7.60 15.04
N ILE A 208 -7.57 7.27 13.77
CA ILE A 208 -7.67 5.88 13.28
C ILE A 208 -6.34 5.15 13.50
N LEU A 209 -5.23 5.75 13.06
CA LEU A 209 -3.89 5.19 13.25
C LEU A 209 -3.59 4.95 14.73
N SER A 210 -3.94 5.89 15.62
CA SER A 210 -3.70 5.77 17.05
C SER A 210 -4.60 4.73 17.72
N ILE A 211 -5.90 4.67 17.39
CA ILE A 211 -6.85 3.68 17.94
C ILE A 211 -6.46 2.27 17.48
N GLY A 212 -5.97 2.13 16.25
CA GLY A 212 -5.53 0.86 15.69
C GLY A 212 -4.46 0.14 16.51
N LEU A 213 -3.61 0.88 17.23
CA LEU A 213 -2.59 0.28 18.10
C LEU A 213 -3.12 -0.14 19.48
N HIS A 214 -4.29 0.38 19.91
CA HIS A 214 -4.76 0.23 21.29
C HIS A 214 -6.05 -0.58 21.42
N SER A 215 -6.88 -0.63 20.37
CA SER A 215 -8.25 -1.14 20.50
C SER A 215 -8.73 -1.99 19.33
N LEU A 216 -8.01 -2.00 18.20
CA LEU A 216 -8.38 -2.81 17.04
C LEU A 216 -7.65 -4.16 17.06
N THR A 217 -8.29 -5.18 16.50
CA THR A 217 -7.66 -6.47 16.25
C THR A 217 -6.75 -6.42 15.02
N GLU A 218 -5.96 -7.48 14.80
CA GLU A 218 -5.18 -7.64 13.58
C GLU A 218 -6.08 -7.57 12.33
N ASP A 219 -7.21 -8.28 12.34
CA ASP A 219 -8.16 -8.32 11.22
C ASP A 219 -8.81 -6.97 10.96
N ASP A 220 -9.21 -6.23 12.00
CA ASP A 220 -9.74 -4.87 11.85
C ASP A 220 -8.71 -3.95 11.18
N CYS A 221 -7.44 -4.02 11.61
CA CYS A 221 -6.37 -3.21 11.03
C CYS A 221 -6.13 -3.58 9.56
N LEU A 222 -6.18 -4.87 9.20
CA LEU A 222 -6.04 -5.32 7.82
C LEU A 222 -7.20 -4.84 6.94
N GLN A 223 -8.44 -4.89 7.44
CA GLN A 223 -9.62 -4.42 6.71
C GLN A 223 -9.55 -2.91 6.40
N HIS A 224 -8.97 -2.13 7.32
CA HIS A 224 -8.84 -0.69 7.16
C HIS A 224 -7.51 -0.26 6.51
N PHE A 225 -6.55 -1.18 6.34
CA PHE A 225 -5.20 -0.87 5.86
C PHE A 225 -5.20 -0.10 4.55
N GLU A 226 -5.96 -0.56 3.55
CA GLU A 226 -5.96 0.05 2.22
C GLU A 226 -6.49 1.49 2.26
N ILE A 227 -7.52 1.75 3.08
CA ILE A 227 -8.10 3.09 3.24
C ILE A 227 -7.08 4.04 3.86
N VAL A 228 -6.42 3.62 4.94
CA VAL A 228 -5.41 4.42 5.62
C VAL A 228 -4.19 4.63 4.72
N LYS A 229 -3.77 3.59 3.98
CA LYS A 229 -2.68 3.66 3.00
C LYS A 229 -2.97 4.72 1.94
N VAL A 230 -4.16 4.70 1.34
CA VAL A 230 -4.58 5.71 0.35
C VAL A 230 -4.58 7.11 0.95
N GLY A 231 -5.01 7.26 2.21
CA GLY A 231 -4.91 8.54 2.92
C GLY A 231 -3.46 9.05 3.00
N ILE A 232 -2.51 8.20 3.36
CA ILE A 232 -1.07 8.56 3.35
C ILE A 232 -0.58 8.86 1.93
N GLU A 233 -0.96 8.08 0.92
CA GLU A 233 -0.57 8.31 -0.48
C GLU A 233 -1.03 9.68 -0.98
N LEU A 234 -2.27 10.11 -0.69
CA LEU A 234 -2.77 11.44 -1.06
C LEU A 234 -1.95 12.58 -0.45
N ILE A 235 -1.57 12.43 0.82
CA ILE A 235 -0.71 13.40 1.53
C ILE A 235 0.66 13.51 0.84
N LEU A 236 1.23 12.36 0.43
CA LEU A 236 2.50 12.33 -0.28
C LEU A 236 2.40 12.87 -1.71
N ASP A 237 1.32 12.56 -2.42
CA ASP A 237 1.05 13.06 -3.77
C ASP A 237 0.97 14.59 -3.78
N GLU A 238 0.20 15.20 -2.88
CA GLU A 238 0.14 16.67 -2.72
C GLU A 238 1.52 17.29 -2.43
N LYS A 239 2.32 16.63 -1.60
CA LYS A 239 3.67 17.09 -1.27
C LYS A 239 4.59 17.03 -2.50
N VAL A 240 4.47 15.98 -3.32
CA VAL A 240 5.22 15.83 -4.58
C VAL A 240 4.81 16.94 -5.55
N GLU A 241 3.52 17.19 -5.70
CA GLU A 241 2.99 18.25 -6.57
C GLU A 241 3.48 19.64 -6.14
N LYS A 242 3.43 19.94 -4.84
CA LYS A 242 3.94 21.20 -4.27
C LYS A 242 5.42 21.40 -4.59
N GLN A 243 6.27 20.42 -4.33
CA GLN A 243 7.70 20.50 -4.65
C GLN A 243 7.96 20.68 -6.16
N GLN A 244 7.21 19.97 -7.01
CA GLN A 244 7.35 20.10 -8.46
C GLN A 244 6.95 21.49 -8.95
N LYS A 245 5.88 22.05 -8.39
CA LYS A 245 5.41 23.40 -8.70
C LYS A 245 6.44 24.45 -8.26
N GLU A 246 6.96 24.35 -7.05
CA GLU A 246 8.01 25.24 -6.54
C GLU A 246 9.27 25.19 -7.41
N ALA A 247 9.73 23.99 -7.77
CA ALA A 247 10.90 23.83 -8.66
C ALA A 247 10.69 24.46 -10.04
N LYS A 248 9.50 24.30 -10.64
CA LYS A 248 9.16 24.94 -11.93
C LYS A 248 9.13 26.46 -11.83
N ILE A 249 8.61 27.01 -10.72
CA ILE A 249 8.57 28.45 -10.49
C ILE A 249 9.99 29.01 -10.36
N GLU A 250 10.86 28.37 -9.59
CA GLU A 250 12.25 28.81 -9.43
C GLU A 250 13.04 28.71 -10.74
N GLU A 251 12.85 27.65 -11.52
CA GLU A 251 13.44 27.54 -12.85
C GLU A 251 12.96 28.66 -13.79
N ALA A 252 11.65 28.96 -13.78
CA ALA A 252 11.09 30.05 -14.58
C ALA A 252 11.64 31.42 -14.17
N LYS A 253 11.70 31.72 -12.86
CA LYS A 253 12.30 32.96 -12.35
C LYS A 253 13.74 33.11 -12.79
N LYS A 254 14.54 32.04 -12.71
CA LYS A 254 15.94 32.04 -13.14
C LYS A 254 16.07 32.35 -14.63
N LYS A 255 15.29 31.67 -15.49
CA LYS A 255 15.29 31.92 -16.93
C LYS A 255 14.84 33.34 -17.29
N LEU A 256 13.83 33.87 -16.60
CA LEU A 256 13.37 35.25 -16.80
C LEU A 256 14.44 36.28 -16.40
N ALA A 257 15.14 36.05 -15.29
CA ALA A 257 16.25 36.90 -14.86
C ALA A 257 17.42 36.89 -15.88
N GLU A 258 17.77 35.72 -16.40
CA GLU A 258 18.78 35.57 -17.46
C GLU A 258 18.37 36.28 -18.76
N LEU A 259 17.10 36.19 -19.14
CA LEU A 259 16.55 36.86 -20.31
C LEU A 259 16.63 38.39 -20.15
N ASN A 260 16.20 38.92 -19.01
CA ASN A 260 16.23 40.35 -18.72
C ASN A 260 17.66 40.91 -18.76
N ASN A 261 18.63 40.20 -18.17
CA ASN A 261 20.04 40.58 -18.22
C ASN A 261 20.64 40.56 -19.63
N THR A 262 20.11 39.70 -20.52
CA THR A 262 20.55 39.62 -21.91
C THR A 262 19.96 40.75 -22.76
N LEU A 263 18.68 41.07 -22.52
CA LEU A 263 17.99 42.17 -23.20
C LEU A 263 18.51 43.54 -22.76
N SER A 264 18.83 43.73 -21.49
CA SER A 264 19.37 44.99 -20.98
C SER A 264 20.79 45.30 -21.47
N LYS A 265 21.56 44.29 -21.90
CA LYS A 265 22.89 44.46 -22.51
C LYS A 265 22.85 44.76 -24.02
N LYS A 266 21.69 44.64 -24.65
CA LYS A 266 21.47 44.96 -26.07
C LYS A 266 20.82 46.33 -26.28
N SER A 267 20.32 46.96 -25.20
CA SER A 267 19.92 48.37 -25.15
C SER A 267 21.10 49.24 -24.72
#